data_AF-A0A3R6VCN6-F1
#
_entry.id   AF-A0A3R6VCN6-F1
#
_cell.length_a   1.000
_cell.length_b   1.000
_cell.length_c   1.000
_cell.angle_alpha   90.00
_cell.angle_beta   90.00
_cell.angle_gamma   90.00
#
_symmetry.space_group_name_H-M   'P 1'
#
loop_
_entity.id
_entity.type
_entity.pdbx_description
1 polymer ?
#
loop_
_entity_poly.entity_id
_entity_poly.type
_entity_poly.pdbx_seq_one_letter_code
_entity_poly.pdbx_strand_id
1 'polypeptide(L)' 'MAHICKKCFLREMAEEDAKMIEKYKKGIKETDRVSEKKYEERLAVCKECDLLNAGTCGACGCYVELRAAAKVGRCPHKFW' A
#
# COMPACT_ATOMS: atom_id res chain seq x y z
N MET A 1 -24.73 -0.03 5.53
CA MET A 1 -23.63 -0.96 5.25
C MET A 1 -22.50 -0.17 4.60
N ALA A 2 -21.33 -0.07 5.23
CA ALA A 2 -20.17 0.54 4.57
C ALA A 2 -19.81 -0.33 3.35
N HIS A 3 -19.97 0.21 2.15
CA HIS A 3 -19.48 -0.46 0.94
C HIS A 3 -17.96 -0.45 1.00
N ILE A 4 -17.39 -1.51 1.58
CA ILE A 4 -15.96 -1.73 1.62
C ILE A 4 -15.50 -1.98 0.18
N CYS A 5 -14.96 -0.94 -0.43
CA CYS A 5 -14.42 -0.98 -1.77
C CYS A 5 -13.19 -1.89 -1.76
N LYS A 6 -13.33 -3.07 -2.39
CA LYS A 6 -12.25 -4.07 -2.45
C LYS A 6 -10.99 -3.51 -3.14
N LYS A 7 -11.13 -2.58 -4.09
CA LYS A 7 -9.99 -1.94 -4.78
C LYS A 7 -9.49 -0.66 -4.13
N CYS A 8 -10.04 -0.25 -2.99
CA CYS A 8 -9.66 1.01 -2.34
C CYS A 8 -8.46 0.80 -1.41
N PHE A 9 -7.66 1.86 -1.25
CA PHE A 9 -6.50 1.82 -0.35
C PHE A 9 -6.93 1.84 1.11
N LEU A 10 -6.03 1.42 2.01
CA LEU A 10 -6.33 1.38 3.44
C LEU A 10 -6.65 2.78 3.97
N ARG A 11 -5.94 3.79 3.44
CA ARG A 11 -6.17 5.21 3.71
C ARG A 11 -7.56 5.74 3.33
N GLU A 12 -8.32 5.03 2.50
CA GLU A 12 -9.66 5.45 2.03
C GLU A 12 -10.80 4.75 2.78
N MET A 13 -10.49 3.80 3.66
CA MET A 13 -11.49 2.95 4.33
C MET A 13 -11.98 3.54 5.65
N ALA A 14 -11.08 4.06 6.48
CA ALA A 14 -11.40 4.78 7.71
C ALA A 14 -10.26 5.71 8.12
N GLU A 15 -10.59 6.76 8.86
CA GLU A 15 -9.60 7.73 9.35
C GLU A 15 -8.57 7.07 10.29
N GLU A 16 -8.98 6.07 11.05
CA GLU A 16 -8.11 5.30 11.94
C GLU A 16 -7.09 4.46 11.17
N ASP A 17 -7.50 3.82 10.06
CA ASP A 17 -6.60 3.07 9.17
C ASP A 17 -5.58 4.00 8.49
N ALA A 18 -6.01 5.20 8.08
CA ALA A 18 -5.11 6.22 7.52
C ALA A 18 -4.04 6.65 8.54
N LYS A 19 -4.44 6.93 9.79
CA LYS A 19 -3.50 7.24 10.89
C LYS A 19 -2.55 6.09 11.16
N MET A 20 -3.03 4.85 11.06
CA MET A 20 -2.22 3.66 11.26
C MET A 20 -1.13 3.53 10.17
N ILE A 21 -1.50 3.69 8.89
CA ILE A 21 -0.55 3.66 7.77
C ILE A 21 0.49 4.77 7.88
N GLU A 22 0.08 5.99 8.22
CA GLU A 22 0.98 7.12 8.47
C GLU A 22 1.99 6.80 9.59
N LYS A 23 1.52 6.23 10.71
CA LYS A 23 2.37 5.84 11.83
C LYS A 23 3.39 4.77 11.43
N TYR A 24 2.96 3.72 10.74
CA TYR A 24 3.86 2.68 10.24
C TYR A 24 4.86 3.22 9.22
N LYS A 25 4.41 4.07 8.30
CA LYS A 25 5.28 4.76 7.35
C LYS A 25 6.34 5.59 8.08
N LYS A 26 5.99 6.35 9.13
CA LYS A 26 6.94 7.14 9.94
C LYS A 26 7.92 6.24 10.71
N GLY A 27 7.54 5.01 11.03
CA GLY A 27 8.43 4.01 11.61
C GLY A 27 9.45 3.42 10.62
N ILE A 28 9.19 3.49 9.31
CA ILE A 28 10.17 3.09 8.28
C ILE A 28 11.27 4.16 8.23
N LYS A 29 12.52 3.74 8.39
CA LYS A 29 13.68 4.63 8.26
C LYS A 29 13.67 5.32 6.88
N GLU A 30 14.04 6.58 6.84
CA GLU A 30 14.10 7.35 5.59
C GLU A 30 15.01 6.69 4.54
N THR A 31 16.10 6.05 5.00
CA THR A 31 17.01 5.26 4.15
C THR A 31 16.28 4.14 3.40
N ASP A 32 15.33 3.50 4.06
CA ASP A 32 14.54 2.38 3.56
C ASP A 32 13.24 2.84 2.90
N ARG A 33 12.91 4.14 2.93
CA ARG A 33 11.74 4.68 2.26
C ARG A 33 12.06 5.02 0.81
N VAL A 34 11.15 4.68 -0.10
CA VAL A 34 11.22 5.18 -1.48
C VAL A 34 10.82 6.65 -1.57
N SER A 35 11.25 7.32 -2.64
CA SER A 35 10.73 8.64 -2.99
C SER A 35 9.21 8.60 -3.21
N GLU A 36 8.51 9.69 -2.89
CA GLU A 36 7.06 9.80 -3.05
C GLU A 36 6.62 9.50 -4.49
N LYS A 37 7.38 9.97 -5.48
CA LYS A 37 7.14 9.64 -6.89
C LYS A 37 7.07 8.13 -7.13
N LYS A 38 8.07 7.38 -6.64
CA LYS A 38 8.12 5.93 -6.81
C LYS A 38 7.05 5.22 -5.98
N TYR A 39 6.70 5.77 -4.82
CA TYR A 39 5.59 5.30 -4.02
C TYR A 39 4.27 5.37 -4.79
N GLU A 40 3.97 6.51 -5.40
CA GLU A 40 2.76 6.72 -6.19
C GLU A 40 2.73 5.85 -7.45
N GLU A 41 3.86 5.70 -8.16
CA GLU A 41 3.98 4.78 -9.30
C GLU A 41 3.62 3.34 -8.90
N ARG A 42 4.16 2.86 -7.78
CA ARG A 42 3.86 1.51 -7.25
C ARG A 42 2.40 1.37 -6.83
N LEU A 43 1.82 2.40 -6.22
CA LEU A 43 0.41 2.40 -5.86
C LEU A 43 -0.51 2.41 -7.08
N ALA A 44 -0.17 3.16 -8.14
CA ALA A 44 -0.94 3.17 -9.38
C ALA A 44 -1.02 1.75 -9.97
N VAL A 45 0.12 1.06 -10.04
CA VAL A 45 0.17 -0.35 -10.47
C VAL A 45 -0.67 -1.25 -9.57
N CYS A 46 -0.61 -1.07 -8.24
CA CYS A 46 -1.46 -1.82 -7.31
C CYS A 46 -2.95 -1.50 -7.47
N LYS A 47 -3.32 -0.26 -7.83
CA LYS A 47 -4.71 0.17 -8.04
C LYS A 47 -5.34 -0.51 -9.25
N GLU A 48 -4.53 -0.72 -10.29
CA GLU A 48 -4.92 -1.45 -11.50
C GLU A 48 -4.89 -2.98 -11.29
N CYS A 49 -4.24 -3.46 -10.24
CA CYS A 49 -4.14 -4.88 -9.94
C CYS A 49 -5.46 -5.43 -9.36
N ASP A 50 -6.00 -6.48 -9.98
CA ASP A 50 -7.21 -7.17 -9.49
C ASP A 50 -7.03 -7.90 -8.16
N LEU A 51 -5.76 -8.09 -7.73
CA LEU A 51 -5.43 -8.70 -6.45
C LEU A 51 -5.47 -7.69 -5.30
N LEU A 52 -5.63 -6.38 -5.57
CA LEU A 52 -5.79 -5.40 -4.51
C LEU A 52 -7.12 -5.65 -3.78
N ASN A 53 -7.02 -5.91 -2.48
CA ASN A 53 -8.16 -6.14 -1.61
C ASN A 53 -8.01 -5.30 -0.34
N ALA A 54 -8.81 -4.24 -0.21
CA ALA A 54 -8.85 -3.33 0.94
C ALA A 54 -7.43 -2.95 1.42
N GLY A 55 -6.64 -2.29 0.57
CA GLY A 55 -5.26 -1.89 0.89
C GLY A 55 -4.23 -3.01 1.10
N THR A 56 -4.62 -4.28 0.91
CA THR A 56 -3.72 -5.44 0.99
C THR A 56 -3.59 -6.16 -0.36
N CYS A 57 -2.46 -6.80 -0.58
CA CYS A 57 -2.23 -7.60 -1.78
C CYS A 57 -2.77 -9.01 -1.55
N GLY A 58 -3.76 -9.43 -2.33
CA GLY A 58 -4.35 -10.77 -2.26
C GLY A 58 -3.37 -11.92 -2.55
N ALA A 59 -2.21 -11.65 -3.16
CA ALA A 59 -1.18 -12.67 -3.39
C ALA A 59 -0.28 -12.94 -2.18
N CYS A 60 -0.05 -11.94 -1.32
CA CYS A 60 0.88 -12.10 -0.19
C CYS A 60 0.27 -11.74 1.17
N GLY A 61 -0.95 -11.22 1.21
CA GLY A 61 -1.63 -10.76 2.42
C GLY A 61 -0.99 -9.54 3.08
N CYS A 62 -0.04 -8.85 2.44
CA CYS A 62 0.62 -7.67 3.02
C CYS A 62 -0.02 -6.37 2.54
N TYR A 63 0.06 -5.33 3.36
CA TYR A 63 -0.34 -3.97 2.99
C TYR A 63 0.48 -3.44 1.80
N VAL A 64 -0.20 -3.10 0.71
CA VAL A 64 0.47 -2.58 -0.49
C VAL A 64 1.11 -1.22 -0.21
N GLU A 65 0.50 -0.39 0.64
CA GLU A 65 1.02 0.93 1.00
C GLU A 65 2.33 0.83 1.80
N LEU A 66 2.45 -0.12 2.72
CA LEU A 66 3.70 -0.30 3.48
C LEU A 66 4.80 -0.91 2.60
N ARG A 67 4.45 -1.90 1.78
CA ARG A 67 5.36 -2.50 0.79
C ARG A 67 5.86 -1.48 -0.23
N ALA A 68 4.95 -0.67 -0.77
CA ALA A 68 5.29 0.34 -1.76
C ALA A 68 6.19 1.41 -1.14
N ALA A 69 5.97 1.77 0.13
CA ALA A 69 6.79 2.74 0.86
C ALA A 69 8.20 2.21 1.14
N ALA A 70 8.37 0.89 1.34
CA ALA A 70 9.67 0.28 1.56
C ALA A 70 10.46 0.07 0.26
N LYS A 71 11.72 0.50 0.21
CA LYS A 71 12.67 0.23 -0.90
C LYS A 71 12.90 -1.25 -1.11
N VAL A 72 13.06 -1.99 -0.01
CA VAL A 72 13.22 -3.45 -0.01
C VAL A 72 11.94 -4.18 -0.42
N GLY A 73 10.79 -3.51 -0.33
CA GLY A 73 9.52 -4.03 -0.81
C GLY A 73 9.57 -4.22 -2.32
N ARG A 74 9.28 -5.43 -2.78
CA ARG A 74 9.15 -5.80 -4.20
C ARG A 74 7.82 -6.48 -4.43
N CYS A 75 7.14 -6.22 -5.55
CA CYS A 75 5.91 -6.92 -5.88
C CYS A 75 6.16 -8.44 -5.98
N PRO A 76 5.35 -9.31 -5.37
CA PRO A 76 5.58 -10.76 -5.47
C PRO A 76 5.38 -11.26 -6.91
N HIS A 77 4.53 -10.57 -7.68
CA HIS A 77 4.31 -10.79 -9.09
C HIS A 77 5.23 -9.96 -10.01
N LYS A 78 6.20 -9.22 -9.44
CA LYS A 78 7.15 -8.38 -10.19
C LYS A 78 6.51 -7.32 -11.11
N PHE A 79 5.29 -6.87 -10.80
CA PHE A 79 4.66 -5.74 -11.51
C PHE A 79 5.39 -4.40 -11.27
N TRP A 80 6.17 -4.31 -10.18
CA TRP A 80 7.02 -3.18 -9.81
C TRP A 80 8.12 -3.57 -8.82
#